data_AF-A0AAD7I5K4-F1
#
_entry.id   AF-A0AAD7I5K4-F1
#
_cell.length_a   1.000
_cell.length_b   1.000
_cell.length_c   1.000
_cell.angle_alpha   90.00
_cell.angle_beta   90.00
_cell.angle_gamma   90.00
#
_symmetry.space_group_name_H-M   'P 1'
#
loop_
_entity.id
_entity.type
_entity.pdbx_description
1 polymer ?
#
loop_
_entity_poly.entity_id
_entity_poly.type
_entity_poly.pdbx_seq_one_letter_code
_entity_poly.pdbx_strand_id
1 'polypeptide(L)'
;MPRRLLHGEFVPWLPLFAQGPRRYRPRREPGSFVTLKTLGEQSRGEAPPAFSEHNLRPINPFWADFPHCNIFSSMMPDQLHELHNGAFDDHIVKWSTAATNGEADEIDCRFRAMTPHPSLRHFKKGISLTTQWTGTERKNMEKVFLGVLANATDPGVQLSVRGMMDFIHYAHFETHCDKSLVELDQAWSAFHANKQAFIDLEIRQHFRINKIHKLKHYVDSIRSRGTTDGFNTEGTERLHIDLAKAGYNASNKRQYIRQMTVWLRRQESVHKFGTYLQWAVPGYVAPFEAPVVVVPKQNNLLGLWGPIAKLLETSKRGKPL
;
A
#
# COMPACT_ATOMS: atom_id res chain seq x y z
N MET A 1 -33.70 -6.33 40.47
CA MET A 1 -32.68 -6.46 41.53
C MET A 1 -31.30 -6.50 40.90
N PRO A 2 -30.32 -5.74 41.42
CA PRO A 2 -29.02 -5.52 40.80
C PRO A 2 -27.92 -6.49 41.28
N ARG A 3 -26.87 -6.59 40.44
CA ARG A 3 -25.47 -7.00 40.69
C ARG A 3 -25.20 -8.37 41.35
N ARG A 4 -24.68 -9.29 40.55
CA ARG A 4 -23.61 -10.20 40.97
C ARG A 4 -22.36 -9.93 40.12
N LEU A 5 -21.40 -9.27 40.76
CA LEU A 5 -20.00 -9.29 40.35
C LEU A 5 -19.50 -10.72 40.62
N LEU A 6 -19.01 -11.41 39.59
CA LEU A 6 -18.12 -12.54 39.76
C LEU A 6 -16.79 -12.15 39.10
N HIS A 7 -15.78 -12.10 39.95
CA HIS A 7 -14.38 -11.98 39.61
C HIS A 7 -14.01 -13.05 38.59
N GLY A 8 -13.83 -12.63 37.34
CA GLY A 8 -13.04 -13.37 36.35
C GLY A 8 -11.64 -12.76 36.38
N GLU A 9 -10.71 -13.47 37.00
CA GLU A 9 -9.29 -13.10 37.00
C GLU A 9 -8.81 -12.95 35.56
N PHE A 10 -8.23 -11.79 35.27
CA PHE A 10 -7.62 -11.47 34.00
C PHE A 10 -6.34 -12.29 33.88
N VAL A 11 -6.40 -13.44 33.20
CA VAL A 11 -5.21 -14.23 32.89
C VAL A 11 -4.39 -13.44 31.87
N PRO A 12 -3.16 -13.00 32.20
CA PRO A 12 -2.30 -12.32 31.24
C PRO A 12 -1.90 -13.34 30.18
N TRP A 13 -2.24 -13.08 28.92
CA TRP A 13 -1.74 -13.81 27.77
C TRP A 13 -0.21 -13.65 27.71
N LEU A 14 0.52 -14.63 28.27
CA LEU A 14 1.95 -14.79 28.01
C LEU A 14 2.14 -15.17 26.53
N PRO A 15 3.01 -14.50 25.76
CA PRO A 15 3.18 -14.76 24.35
C PRO A 15 3.99 -16.06 24.17
N LEU A 16 3.28 -17.16 23.95
CA LEU A 16 3.85 -18.48 23.69
C LEU A 16 4.14 -18.70 22.20
N PHE A 17 4.58 -17.67 21.46
CA PHE A 17 5.10 -17.82 20.10
C PHE A 17 6.14 -16.73 19.79
N ALA A 18 7.25 -16.74 20.53
CA ALA A 18 8.46 -16.05 20.07
C ALA A 18 9.02 -16.82 18.87
N GLN A 19 8.65 -16.43 17.64
CA GLN A 19 9.55 -16.67 16.52
C GLN A 19 10.89 -16.06 16.92
N GLY A 20 11.99 -16.84 16.80
CA GLY A 20 13.32 -16.43 17.26
C GLY A 20 13.71 -15.02 16.77
N PRO A 21 14.70 -14.37 17.42
CA PRO A 21 15.02 -12.98 17.16
C PRO A 21 15.13 -12.73 15.66
N ARG A 22 14.33 -11.79 15.14
CA ARG A 22 14.40 -11.36 13.75
C ARG A 22 15.83 -10.93 13.50
N ARG A 23 16.59 -11.76 12.78
CA ARG A 23 17.93 -11.40 12.34
C ARG A 23 17.77 -10.13 11.51
N TYR A 24 18.30 -9.01 12.01
CA TYR A 24 18.63 -7.86 11.19
C TYR A 24 19.30 -8.44 9.94
N ARG A 25 18.74 -8.20 8.74
CA ARG A 25 19.48 -8.59 7.55
C ARG A 25 20.80 -7.83 7.62
N PRO A 26 21.95 -8.53 7.69
CA PRO A 26 23.22 -7.82 7.69
C PRO A 26 23.28 -6.95 6.43
N ARG A 27 24.01 -5.83 6.52
CA ARG A 27 24.51 -5.16 5.31
C ARG A 27 25.07 -6.26 4.40
N ARG A 28 24.75 -6.21 3.10
CA ARG A 28 25.22 -7.20 2.11
C ARG A 28 26.63 -7.64 2.47
N GLU A 29 26.80 -8.91 2.84
CA GLU A 29 28.13 -9.43 3.08
C GLU A 29 28.85 -9.45 1.72
N PRO A 30 30.05 -8.84 1.60
CA PRO A 30 30.78 -8.74 0.33
C PRO A 30 31.11 -10.07 -0.37
N GLY A 31 30.76 -11.23 0.20
CA GLY A 31 30.93 -12.55 -0.42
C GLY A 31 29.63 -13.28 -0.78
N SER A 32 28.45 -12.79 -0.39
CA SER A 32 27.17 -13.53 -0.52
C SER A 32 26.48 -13.33 -1.88
N PHE A 33 27.26 -13.17 -2.95
CA PHE A 33 26.78 -12.83 -4.29
C PHE A 33 26.05 -13.96 -5.01
N VAL A 34 25.21 -14.74 -4.34
CA VAL A 34 24.49 -15.86 -4.95
C VAL A 34 23.71 -15.40 -6.18
N THR A 35 22.98 -14.28 -6.09
CA THR A 35 22.24 -13.74 -7.24
C THR A 35 23.15 -13.28 -8.39
N LEU A 36 24.23 -12.52 -8.11
CA LEU A 36 25.15 -12.07 -9.18
C LEU A 36 25.94 -13.24 -9.77
N LYS A 37 26.31 -14.22 -8.94
CA LYS A 37 26.97 -15.45 -9.35
C LYS A 37 26.07 -16.24 -10.30
N THR A 38 24.83 -16.50 -9.91
CA THR A 38 23.85 -17.21 -10.75
C THR A 38 23.56 -16.45 -12.05
N LEU A 39 23.47 -15.11 -12.02
CA LEU A 39 23.33 -14.30 -13.24
C LEU A 39 24.59 -14.38 -14.13
N GLY A 40 25.78 -14.40 -13.53
CA GLY A 40 27.05 -14.57 -14.24
C GLY A 40 27.18 -15.95 -14.89
N GLU A 41 26.88 -17.02 -14.15
CA GLU A 41 26.80 -18.40 -14.64
C GLU A 41 25.81 -18.52 -15.81
N GLN A 42 24.60 -17.94 -15.65
CA GLN A 42 23.63 -17.88 -16.74
C GLN A 42 24.17 -17.13 -17.96
N SER A 43 24.86 -15.99 -17.76
CA SER A 43 25.42 -15.21 -18.87
C SER A 43 26.53 -15.94 -19.63
N ARG A 44 27.22 -16.89 -18.98
CA ARG A 44 28.21 -17.78 -19.60
C ARG A 44 27.59 -19.03 -20.24
N GLY A 45 26.27 -19.19 -20.18
CA GLY A 45 25.55 -20.31 -20.76
C GLY A 45 25.51 -21.57 -19.88
N GLU A 46 25.88 -21.46 -18.60
CA GLU A 46 25.98 -22.61 -17.68
C GLU A 46 24.63 -23.10 -17.15
N ALA A 47 23.55 -22.35 -17.40
CA ALA A 47 22.17 -22.68 -17.05
C ALA A 47 21.98 -23.21 -15.60
N PRO A 48 22.47 -22.48 -14.57
CA PRO A 48 22.37 -22.94 -13.20
C PRO A 48 20.90 -23.15 -12.76
N PRO A 49 20.55 -24.26 -12.08
CA PRO A 49 19.18 -24.54 -11.64
C PRO A 49 18.55 -23.40 -10.83
N ALA A 50 19.37 -22.76 -9.98
CA ALA A 50 19.00 -21.61 -9.17
C ALA A 50 18.44 -20.42 -9.99
N PHE A 51 18.84 -20.28 -11.26
CA PHE A 51 18.32 -19.22 -12.14
C PHE A 51 16.82 -19.37 -12.37
N SER A 52 16.39 -20.61 -12.68
CA SER A 52 14.99 -20.96 -12.89
C SER A 52 14.23 -21.01 -11.57
N GLU A 53 14.81 -21.61 -10.52
CA GLU A 53 14.18 -21.74 -9.19
C GLU A 53 13.86 -20.38 -8.57
N HIS A 54 14.77 -19.41 -8.71
CA HIS A 54 14.57 -18.05 -8.20
C HIS A 54 13.86 -17.13 -9.20
N ASN A 55 13.44 -17.65 -10.35
CA ASN A 55 12.76 -16.90 -11.41
C ASN A 55 13.52 -15.62 -11.80
N LEU A 56 14.84 -15.74 -11.95
CA LEU A 56 15.71 -14.63 -12.31
C LEU A 56 15.53 -14.26 -13.77
N ARG A 57 15.85 -13.00 -14.09
CA ARG A 57 15.87 -12.48 -15.47
C ARG A 57 17.32 -12.30 -15.90
N PRO A 58 17.66 -12.56 -17.17
CA PRO A 58 19.03 -12.40 -17.68
C PRO A 58 19.32 -10.91 -17.91
N ILE A 59 19.56 -10.20 -16.82
CA ILE A 59 19.85 -8.76 -16.81
C ILE A 59 21.18 -8.52 -16.12
N ASN A 60 21.91 -7.49 -16.55
CA ASN A 60 22.99 -6.94 -15.74
C ASN A 60 22.36 -5.97 -14.71
N PRO A 61 22.32 -6.30 -13.41
CA PRO A 61 21.64 -5.44 -12.45
C PRO A 61 22.43 -4.14 -12.26
N PHE A 62 21.77 -2.98 -12.38
CA PHE A 62 22.44 -1.67 -12.24
C PHE A 62 23.14 -1.46 -10.88
N TRP A 63 22.77 -2.25 -9.87
CA TRP A 63 23.33 -2.21 -8.52
C TRP A 63 24.52 -3.16 -8.33
N ALA A 64 24.94 -3.91 -9.36
CA ALA A 64 25.98 -4.93 -9.27
C ALA A 64 27.29 -4.36 -8.70
N ASP A 65 27.66 -3.16 -9.15
CA ASP A 65 28.92 -2.51 -8.78
C ASP A 65 28.79 -1.57 -7.56
N PHE A 66 27.68 -1.66 -6.81
CA PHE A 66 27.46 -0.82 -5.62
C PHE A 66 27.83 -1.59 -4.34
N PRO A 67 29.09 -1.49 -3.85
CA PRO A 67 29.63 -2.34 -2.78
C PRO A 67 28.95 -2.13 -1.42
N HIS A 68 28.27 -0.99 -1.24
CA HIS A 68 27.62 -0.61 0.02
C HIS A 68 26.09 -0.47 -0.11
N CYS A 69 25.53 -0.74 -1.30
CA CYS A 69 24.10 -0.64 -1.52
C CYS A 69 23.44 -2.01 -1.44
N ASN A 70 22.50 -2.18 -0.51
CA ASN A 70 21.53 -3.26 -0.59
C ASN A 70 20.24 -2.72 -1.22
N ILE A 71 20.05 -2.93 -2.52
CA ILE A 71 18.87 -2.41 -3.24
C ILE A 71 17.54 -2.87 -2.62
N PHE A 72 17.52 -4.04 -1.98
CA PHE A 72 16.33 -4.56 -1.32
C PHE A 72 15.96 -3.79 -0.05
N SER A 73 16.94 -3.12 0.58
CA SER A 73 16.69 -2.16 1.66
C SER A 73 16.25 -0.79 1.17
N SER A 74 16.31 -0.51 -0.14
CA SER A 74 15.79 0.73 -0.72
C SER A 74 14.30 0.63 -1.07
N MET A 75 13.72 -0.57 -1.01
CA MET A 75 12.28 -0.77 -1.17
C MET A 75 11.62 -0.37 0.15
N MET A 76 11.03 0.82 0.16
CA MET A 76 10.29 1.34 1.29
C MET A 76 8.90 0.72 1.36
N PRO A 77 8.33 0.55 2.57
CA PRO A 77 6.93 0.25 2.73
C PRO A 77 6.06 1.33 2.08
N ASP A 78 5.02 0.92 1.35
CA ASP A 78 4.06 1.82 0.72
C ASP A 78 2.63 1.47 1.17
N GLN A 79 2.02 2.36 1.96
CA GLN A 79 0.69 2.11 2.53
C GLN A 79 -0.37 1.97 1.44
N LEU A 80 -0.32 2.78 0.37
CA LEU A 80 -1.35 2.77 -0.65
C LEU A 80 -1.38 1.49 -1.47
N HIS A 81 -0.29 1.15 -2.16
CA HIS A 81 -0.30 0.00 -3.07
C HIS A 81 -0.04 -1.33 -2.38
N GLU A 82 0.65 -1.33 -1.22
CA GLU A 82 0.95 -2.57 -0.50
C GLU A 82 -0.12 -2.93 0.53
N LEU A 83 -0.62 -1.96 1.32
CA LEU A 83 -1.64 -2.24 2.33
C LEU A 83 -3.05 -2.09 1.77
N HIS A 84 -3.48 -0.87 1.45
CA HIS A 84 -4.87 -0.58 1.10
C HIS A 84 -5.33 -1.30 -0.16
N ASN A 85 -4.61 -1.09 -1.25
CA ASN A 85 -4.94 -1.73 -2.53
C ASN A 85 -4.50 -3.20 -2.53
N GLY A 86 -3.37 -3.48 -1.89
CA GLY A 86 -2.69 -4.77 -1.97
C GLY A 86 -3.19 -5.82 -0.99
N ALA A 87 -2.80 -5.69 0.27
CA ALA A 87 -3.18 -6.66 1.29
C ALA A 87 -4.68 -6.63 1.54
N PHE A 88 -5.28 -5.45 1.65
CA PHE A 88 -6.68 -5.31 2.02
C PHE A 88 -7.64 -5.58 0.85
N ASP A 89 -7.69 -4.69 -0.14
CA ASP A 89 -8.68 -4.73 -1.25
C ASP A 89 -8.48 -5.94 -2.18
N ASP A 90 -7.26 -6.14 -2.70
CA ASP A 90 -6.99 -7.23 -3.66
C ASP A 90 -7.14 -8.64 -3.05
N HIS A 91 -7.06 -8.76 -1.72
CA HIS A 91 -6.93 -10.04 -1.04
C HIS A 91 -7.92 -10.22 0.12
N ILE A 92 -7.73 -9.52 1.25
CA ILE A 92 -8.55 -9.72 2.45
C ILE A 92 -10.04 -9.55 2.17
N VAL A 93 -10.44 -8.51 1.44
CA VAL A 93 -11.86 -8.30 1.10
C VAL A 93 -12.41 -9.50 0.35
N LYS A 94 -11.76 -9.91 -0.74
CA LYS A 94 -12.19 -11.02 -1.59
C LYS A 94 -12.25 -12.35 -0.82
N TRP A 95 -11.25 -12.64 0.00
CA TRP A 95 -11.19 -13.88 0.76
C TRP A 95 -12.24 -13.92 1.86
N SER A 96 -12.48 -12.81 2.54
CA SER A 96 -13.49 -12.76 3.60
C SER A 96 -14.90 -12.81 3.02
N THR A 97 -15.15 -12.19 1.85
CA THR A 97 -16.42 -12.36 1.12
C THR A 97 -16.61 -13.80 0.65
N ALA A 98 -15.57 -14.49 0.20
CA ALA A 98 -15.69 -15.91 -0.14
C ALA A 98 -15.94 -16.80 1.11
N ALA A 99 -15.52 -16.34 2.29
CA ALA A 99 -15.70 -17.05 3.55
C ALA A 99 -17.11 -16.93 4.16
N THR A 100 -18.00 -16.10 3.61
CA THR A 100 -19.38 -15.97 4.12
C THR A 100 -20.26 -17.09 3.59
N ASN A 101 -20.16 -18.30 4.17
CA ASN A 101 -21.09 -19.46 4.10
C ASN A 101 -22.01 -19.64 2.86
N GLY A 102 -21.58 -19.27 1.65
CA GLY A 102 -22.39 -19.36 0.43
C GLY A 102 -23.46 -18.28 0.23
N GLU A 103 -23.54 -17.27 1.10
CA GLU A 103 -24.51 -16.17 0.94
C GLU A 103 -23.89 -15.06 0.09
N ALA A 104 -24.13 -15.12 -1.22
CA ALA A 104 -23.51 -14.25 -2.22
C ALA A 104 -23.63 -12.74 -1.91
N ASP A 105 -24.69 -12.33 -1.20
CA ASP A 105 -25.01 -10.93 -0.90
C ASP A 105 -24.82 -10.55 0.58
N GLU A 106 -24.36 -11.46 1.46
CA GLU A 106 -24.35 -11.22 2.91
C GLU A 106 -23.48 -10.03 3.31
N ILE A 107 -22.29 -9.92 2.73
CA ILE A 107 -21.40 -8.77 2.94
C ILE A 107 -22.10 -7.46 2.56
N ASP A 108 -22.77 -7.42 1.40
CA ASP A 108 -23.46 -6.23 0.93
C ASP A 108 -24.71 -5.92 1.76
N CYS A 109 -25.45 -6.93 2.23
CA CYS A 109 -26.55 -6.79 3.19
C CYS A 109 -26.07 -6.10 4.46
N ARG A 110 -24.94 -6.54 5.01
CA ARG A 110 -24.37 -6.00 6.25
C ARG A 110 -23.84 -4.59 6.10
N PHE A 111 -23.15 -4.30 4.99
CA PHE A 111 -22.73 -2.93 4.68
C PHE A 111 -23.92 -1.96 4.61
N ARG A 112 -25.07 -2.42 4.08
CA ARG A 112 -26.33 -1.66 4.05
C ARG A 112 -27.00 -1.55 5.42
N ALA A 113 -26.92 -2.58 6.24
CA ALA A 113 -27.55 -2.63 7.55
C ALA A 113 -26.81 -1.81 8.63
N MET A 114 -25.54 -1.48 8.41
CA MET A 114 -24.75 -0.70 9.37
C MET A 114 -25.41 0.65 9.70
N THR A 115 -25.48 0.96 10.99
CA THR A 115 -25.99 2.23 11.46
C THR A 115 -25.17 3.39 10.92
N PRO A 116 -25.81 4.43 10.33
CA PRO A 116 -25.09 5.63 9.90
C PRO A 116 -24.39 6.30 11.08
N HIS A 117 -23.13 6.69 10.89
CA HIS A 117 -22.37 7.44 11.87
C HIS A 117 -21.68 8.65 11.18
N PRO A 118 -21.67 9.85 11.76
CA PRO A 118 -21.13 11.05 11.11
C PRO A 118 -19.66 10.93 10.65
N SER A 119 -18.85 10.14 11.36
CA SER A 119 -17.42 9.95 11.03
C SER A 119 -17.12 8.73 10.15
N LEU A 120 -18.13 7.94 9.78
CA LEU A 120 -17.96 6.73 8.98
C LEU A 120 -18.76 6.83 7.68
N ARG A 121 -18.16 6.36 6.59
CA ARG A 121 -18.88 6.27 5.32
C ARG A 121 -19.90 5.15 5.39
N HIS A 122 -21.15 5.47 5.08
CA HIS A 122 -22.21 4.49 4.97
C HIS A 122 -22.32 3.96 3.52
N PHE A 123 -22.25 2.65 3.35
CA PHE A 123 -22.23 1.96 2.05
C PHE A 123 -23.64 1.52 1.65
N LYS A 124 -24.49 2.49 1.28
CA LYS A 124 -25.93 2.29 0.97
C LYS A 124 -26.25 1.23 -0.09
N LYS A 125 -25.30 0.89 -0.95
CA LYS A 125 -25.45 -0.09 -2.04
C LYS A 125 -24.54 -1.31 -1.86
N GLY A 126 -23.98 -1.50 -0.66
CA GLY A 126 -22.90 -2.47 -0.46
C GLY A 126 -21.60 -2.03 -1.13
N ILE A 127 -20.71 -3.00 -1.33
CA ILE A 127 -19.38 -2.82 -1.91
C ILE A 127 -19.24 -3.49 -3.29
N SER A 128 -20.03 -4.53 -3.61
CA SER A 128 -19.85 -5.32 -4.84
C SER A 128 -20.12 -4.55 -6.14
N LEU A 129 -20.99 -3.53 -6.10
CA LEU A 129 -21.28 -2.69 -7.28
C LEU A 129 -20.18 -1.67 -7.58
N THR A 130 -19.22 -1.48 -6.67
CA THR A 130 -18.16 -0.48 -6.84
C THR A 130 -16.99 -1.12 -7.59
N THR A 131 -16.87 -0.78 -8.87
CA THR A 131 -15.76 -1.28 -9.72
C THR A 131 -14.52 -0.41 -9.66
N GLN A 132 -14.66 0.85 -9.22
CA GLN A 132 -13.56 1.81 -9.11
C GLN A 132 -13.51 2.38 -7.70
N TRP A 133 -12.53 1.91 -6.93
CA TRP A 133 -12.30 2.33 -5.56
C TRP A 133 -11.25 3.45 -5.51
N THR A 134 -11.60 4.55 -4.85
CA THR A 134 -10.62 5.58 -4.44
C THR A 134 -9.88 5.15 -3.16
N GLY A 135 -8.70 5.73 -2.91
CA GLY A 135 -7.96 5.47 -1.66
C GLY A 135 -8.79 5.82 -0.41
N THR A 136 -9.50 6.95 -0.44
CA THR A 136 -10.41 7.36 0.64
C THR A 136 -11.55 6.37 0.87
N GLU A 137 -12.11 5.78 -0.19
CA GLU A 137 -13.15 4.76 -0.06
C GLU A 137 -12.64 3.49 0.59
N ARG A 138 -11.45 3.01 0.20
CA ARG A 138 -10.82 1.85 0.82
C ARG A 138 -10.56 2.08 2.30
N LYS A 139 -9.94 3.20 2.67
CA LYS A 139 -9.70 3.55 4.09
C LYS A 139 -11.00 3.62 4.90
N ASN A 140 -12.10 4.07 4.30
CA ASN A 140 -13.39 4.07 5.00
C ASN A 140 -14.01 2.67 5.09
N MET A 141 -13.78 1.80 4.10
CA MET A 141 -14.18 0.40 4.15
C MET A 141 -13.41 -0.35 5.25
N GLU A 142 -12.10 -0.13 5.37
CA GLU A 142 -11.25 -0.75 6.41
C GLU A 142 -11.78 -0.51 7.83
N LYS A 143 -12.21 0.72 8.13
CA LYS A 143 -12.71 1.12 9.46
C LYS A 143 -13.91 0.29 9.93
N VAL A 144 -14.69 -0.24 9.02
CA VAL A 144 -15.96 -0.94 9.30
C VAL A 144 -15.94 -2.41 8.93
N PHE A 145 -14.93 -2.84 8.15
CA PHE A 145 -14.89 -4.17 7.55
C PHE A 145 -14.93 -5.29 8.59
N LEU A 146 -14.20 -5.16 9.70
CA LEU A 146 -14.23 -6.17 10.75
C LEU A 146 -15.62 -6.31 11.38
N GLY A 147 -16.34 -5.21 11.55
CA GLY A 147 -17.72 -5.22 12.05
C GLY A 147 -18.68 -5.90 11.07
N VAL A 148 -18.47 -5.72 9.76
CA VAL A 148 -19.21 -6.42 8.73
C VAL A 148 -19.01 -7.94 8.82
N LEU A 149 -17.79 -8.41 9.11
CA LEU A 149 -17.51 -9.85 9.22
C LEU A 149 -18.00 -10.51 10.51
N ALA A 150 -18.38 -9.73 11.53
CA ALA A 150 -18.70 -10.24 12.85
C ALA A 150 -19.88 -11.23 12.81
N ASN A 151 -19.65 -12.51 13.14
CA ASN A 151 -20.63 -13.60 13.01
C ASN A 151 -21.05 -13.92 11.56
N ALA A 152 -20.35 -13.41 10.53
CA ALA A 152 -20.57 -13.78 9.13
C ALA A 152 -19.64 -14.90 8.65
N THR A 153 -18.51 -15.06 9.33
CA THR A 153 -17.39 -15.91 8.93
C THR A 153 -16.86 -16.70 10.12
N ASP A 154 -16.13 -17.77 9.85
CA ASP A 154 -15.44 -18.57 10.86
C ASP A 154 -14.56 -17.71 11.80
N PRO A 155 -14.47 -18.02 13.11
CA PRO A 155 -13.63 -17.26 14.04
C PRO A 155 -12.18 -17.12 13.60
N GLY A 156 -11.59 -18.13 12.96
CA GLY A 156 -10.23 -18.07 12.41
C GLY A 156 -10.09 -17.03 11.30
N VAL A 157 -11.09 -16.91 10.43
CA VAL A 157 -11.14 -15.84 9.42
C VAL A 157 -11.20 -14.48 10.10
N GLN A 158 -12.09 -14.30 11.08
CA GLN A 158 -12.22 -13.03 11.80
C GLN A 158 -10.92 -12.62 12.51
N LEU A 159 -10.25 -13.57 13.18
CA LEU A 159 -8.96 -13.33 13.85
C LEU A 159 -7.84 -13.02 12.86
N SER A 160 -7.83 -13.68 11.70
CA SER A 160 -6.87 -13.39 10.64
C SER A 160 -7.06 -11.96 10.11
N VAL A 161 -8.30 -11.59 9.79
CA VAL A 161 -8.65 -10.25 9.30
C VAL A 161 -8.35 -9.19 10.36
N ARG A 162 -8.68 -9.47 11.63
CA ARG A 162 -8.32 -8.60 12.78
C ARG A 162 -6.83 -8.31 12.80
N GLY A 163 -5.98 -9.34 12.72
CA GLY A 163 -4.54 -9.17 12.69
C GLY A 163 -4.06 -8.30 11.52
N MET A 164 -4.66 -8.44 10.33
CA MET A 164 -4.35 -7.56 9.21
C MET A 164 -4.81 -6.12 9.45
N MET A 165 -6.02 -5.90 9.98
CA MET A 165 -6.53 -4.56 10.27
C MET A 165 -5.71 -3.84 11.31
N ASP A 166 -5.35 -4.52 12.40
CA ASP A 166 -4.49 -3.97 13.44
C ASP A 166 -3.09 -3.66 12.86
N PHE A 167 -2.57 -4.50 11.95
CA PHE A 167 -1.31 -4.23 11.25
C PHE A 167 -1.39 -2.95 10.42
N ILE A 168 -2.43 -2.79 9.60
CA ILE A 168 -2.65 -1.58 8.78
C ILE A 168 -2.78 -0.36 9.67
N HIS A 169 -3.51 -0.48 10.78
CA HIS A 169 -3.70 0.61 11.74
C HIS A 169 -2.38 1.06 12.38
N TYR A 170 -1.57 0.13 12.88
CA TYR A 170 -0.27 0.47 13.47
C TYR A 170 0.71 1.00 12.41
N ALA A 171 0.70 0.44 11.19
CA ALA A 171 1.54 0.93 10.10
C ALA A 171 1.21 2.37 9.69
N HIS A 172 0.05 2.90 10.08
CA HIS A 172 -0.36 4.29 9.84
C HIS A 172 0.15 5.29 10.87
N PHE A 173 0.79 4.85 11.94
CA PHE A 173 1.26 5.78 12.95
C PHE A 173 2.33 6.70 12.36
N GLU A 174 2.12 8.00 12.51
CA GLU A 174 3.08 9.05 12.16
C GLU A 174 4.23 9.14 13.17
N THR A 175 4.13 8.40 14.28
CA THR A 175 5.19 8.26 15.27
C THR A 175 5.14 6.88 15.89
N HIS A 176 6.29 6.22 15.93
CA HIS A 176 6.44 4.91 16.55
C HIS A 176 7.28 4.96 17.82
N CYS A 177 6.96 4.07 18.76
CA CYS A 177 7.80 3.72 19.89
C CYS A 177 8.03 2.21 19.88
N ASP A 178 8.93 1.71 20.73
CA ASP A 178 9.21 0.26 20.78
C ASP A 178 7.95 -0.56 21.06
N LYS A 179 7.04 -0.05 21.90
CA LYS A 179 5.75 -0.69 22.16
C LYS A 179 4.91 -0.78 20.88
N SER A 180 4.70 0.32 20.15
CA SER A 180 3.87 0.27 18.94
C SER A 180 4.48 -0.59 17.83
N LEU A 181 5.82 -0.70 17.77
CA LEU A 181 6.50 -1.62 16.86
C LEU A 181 6.31 -3.10 17.26
N VAL A 182 6.30 -3.40 18.56
CA VAL A 182 5.96 -4.74 19.05
C VAL A 182 4.51 -5.09 18.71
N GLU A 183 3.58 -4.16 18.91
CA GLU A 183 2.16 -4.37 18.58
C GLU A 183 1.97 -4.58 17.07
N LEU A 184 2.66 -3.79 16.22
CA LEU A 184 2.67 -4.00 14.77
C LEU A 184 3.16 -5.41 14.40
N ASP A 185 4.20 -5.90 15.08
CA ASP A 185 4.74 -7.25 14.85
C ASP A 185 3.81 -8.36 15.32
N GLN A 186 3.14 -8.14 16.45
CA GLN A 186 2.14 -9.04 17.00
C GLN A 186 0.91 -9.12 16.09
N ALA A 187 0.45 -8.01 15.53
CA ALA A 187 -0.64 -7.98 14.56
C ALA A 187 -0.31 -8.82 13.30
N TRP A 188 0.93 -8.69 12.79
CA TRP A 188 1.43 -9.54 11.70
C TRP A 188 1.45 -11.02 12.09
N SER A 189 1.89 -11.33 13.31
CA SER A 189 1.93 -12.70 13.83
C SER A 189 0.52 -13.29 14.01
N ALA A 190 -0.44 -12.49 14.46
CA ALA A 190 -1.84 -12.87 14.61
C ALA A 190 -2.48 -13.20 13.26
N PHE A 191 -2.23 -12.41 12.21
CA PHE A 191 -2.65 -12.75 10.85
C PHE A 191 -2.10 -14.11 10.43
N HIS A 192 -0.80 -14.35 10.66
CA HIS A 192 -0.13 -15.59 10.30
C HIS A 192 -0.60 -16.83 11.08
N ALA A 193 -0.93 -16.68 12.36
CA ALA A 193 -1.43 -17.76 13.19
C ALA A 193 -2.82 -18.24 12.74
N ASN A 194 -3.63 -17.34 12.18
CA ASN A 194 -5.04 -17.63 11.88
C ASN A 194 -5.36 -17.79 10.38
N LYS A 195 -4.49 -17.35 9.48
CA LYS A 195 -4.76 -17.37 8.03
C LYS A 195 -4.93 -18.78 7.45
N GLN A 196 -4.55 -19.83 8.18
CA GLN A 196 -4.79 -21.22 7.79
C GLN A 196 -6.29 -21.49 7.58
N ALA A 197 -7.17 -20.78 8.29
CA ALA A 197 -8.62 -20.86 8.10
C ALA A 197 -9.05 -20.63 6.63
N PHE A 198 -8.36 -19.75 5.89
CA PHE A 198 -8.68 -19.56 4.46
C PHE A 198 -8.24 -20.73 3.57
N ILE A 199 -7.27 -21.53 4.00
CA ILE A 199 -6.87 -22.75 3.30
C ILE A 199 -7.84 -23.88 3.64
N ASP A 200 -8.21 -24.00 4.91
CA ASP A 200 -9.12 -25.03 5.39
C ASP A 200 -10.54 -24.86 4.79
N LEU A 201 -10.94 -23.62 4.51
CA LEU A 201 -12.16 -23.28 3.77
C LEU A 201 -12.00 -23.36 2.23
N GLU A 202 -10.87 -23.84 1.73
CA GLU A 202 -10.55 -23.97 0.30
C GLU A 202 -10.56 -22.65 -0.51
N ILE A 203 -10.58 -21.50 0.17
CA ILE A 203 -10.56 -20.16 -0.45
C ILE A 203 -9.19 -19.89 -1.08
N ARG A 204 -8.12 -20.46 -0.50
CA ARG A 204 -6.73 -20.28 -0.96
C ARG A 204 -5.93 -21.57 -0.82
N GLN A 205 -5.05 -21.84 -1.78
CA GLN A 205 -4.11 -22.97 -1.67
C GLN A 205 -2.82 -22.59 -0.92
N HIS A 206 -2.37 -21.34 -1.01
CA HIS A 206 -1.13 -20.88 -0.37
C HIS A 206 -1.09 -19.35 -0.19
N PHE A 207 -0.17 -18.84 0.63
CA PHE A 207 0.05 -17.40 0.86
C PHE A 207 1.34 -16.84 0.24
N ARG A 208 1.88 -17.49 -0.80
CA ARG A 208 3.04 -17.00 -1.58
C ARG A 208 2.66 -15.77 -2.43
N ILE A 209 2.38 -14.65 -1.77
CA ILE A 209 1.99 -13.38 -2.39
C ILE A 209 3.06 -12.34 -2.05
N ASN A 210 3.63 -11.72 -3.08
CA ASN A 210 4.70 -10.74 -2.91
C ASN A 210 4.26 -9.55 -2.03
N LYS A 211 3.05 -9.01 -2.24
CA LYS A 211 2.53 -7.91 -1.44
C LYS A 211 2.46 -8.28 0.05
N ILE A 212 1.87 -9.44 0.38
CA ILE A 212 1.79 -9.94 1.76
C ILE A 212 3.18 -10.22 2.34
N HIS A 213 4.10 -10.80 1.57
CA HIS A 213 5.47 -11.06 2.06
C HIS A 213 6.19 -9.77 2.48
N LYS A 214 5.98 -8.67 1.76
CA LYS A 214 6.60 -7.38 2.07
C LYS A 214 6.20 -6.84 3.44
N LEU A 215 4.99 -7.14 3.94
CA LEU A 215 4.52 -6.68 5.26
C LEU A 215 5.45 -7.12 6.39
N LYS A 216 6.11 -8.28 6.25
CA LYS A 216 7.15 -8.75 7.20
C LYS A 216 8.25 -7.71 7.43
N HIS A 217 8.55 -6.87 6.44
CA HIS A 217 9.66 -5.92 6.46
C HIS A 217 9.30 -4.53 6.98
N TYR A 218 8.06 -4.29 7.42
CA TYR A 218 7.62 -2.97 7.89
C TYR A 218 8.38 -2.53 9.15
N VAL A 219 8.42 -3.36 10.20
CA VAL A 219 9.11 -3.03 11.46
C VAL A 219 10.59 -2.70 11.20
N ASP A 220 11.27 -3.52 10.39
CA ASP A 220 12.69 -3.30 10.04
C ASP A 220 12.87 -1.99 9.27
N SER A 221 11.96 -1.71 8.35
CA SER A 221 11.99 -0.48 7.56
C SER A 221 11.75 0.74 8.44
N ILE A 222 10.76 0.69 9.33
CA ILE A 222 10.43 1.79 10.24
C ILE A 222 11.61 2.11 11.15
N ARG A 223 12.24 1.09 11.76
CA ARG A 223 13.45 1.29 12.58
C ARG A 223 14.60 1.90 11.80
N SER A 224 14.77 1.50 10.54
CA SER A 224 15.92 1.95 9.74
C SER A 224 15.75 3.34 9.12
N ARG A 225 14.52 3.72 8.74
CA ARG A 225 14.26 4.81 7.80
C ARG A 225 13.11 5.73 8.24
N GLY A 226 12.49 5.48 9.40
CA GLY A 226 11.39 6.27 9.93
C GLY A 226 10.01 5.77 9.51
N THR A 227 8.97 6.51 9.91
CA THR A 227 7.57 6.18 9.65
C THR A 227 7.26 6.10 8.15
N THR A 228 6.19 5.39 7.80
CA THR A 228 5.91 5.03 6.39
C THR A 228 5.21 6.13 5.59
N ASP A 229 4.67 7.13 6.28
CA ASP A 229 4.01 8.31 5.69
C ASP A 229 4.95 9.09 4.76
N GLY A 230 6.23 9.22 5.12
CA GLY A 230 7.25 9.88 4.30
C GLY A 230 7.59 9.18 2.97
N PHE A 231 7.17 7.92 2.81
CA PHE A 231 7.46 7.09 1.63
C PHE A 231 6.21 6.64 0.88
N ASN A 232 5.03 7.01 1.38
CA ASN A 232 3.75 6.63 0.80
C ASN A 232 3.53 7.32 -0.56
N THR A 233 3.07 6.57 -1.56
CA THR A 233 2.80 7.11 -2.89
C THR A 233 1.52 7.94 -2.98
N GLU A 234 0.73 8.05 -1.90
CA GLU A 234 -0.43 8.97 -1.87
C GLU A 234 -0.05 10.42 -2.22
N GLY A 235 1.09 10.89 -1.70
CA GLY A 235 1.60 12.22 -2.01
C GLY A 235 1.91 12.40 -3.49
N THR A 236 2.57 11.41 -4.10
CA THR A 236 2.92 11.45 -5.53
C THR A 236 1.70 11.31 -6.44
N GLU A 237 0.71 10.49 -6.06
CA GLU A 237 -0.57 10.38 -6.78
C GLU A 237 -1.39 11.67 -6.71
N ARG A 238 -1.33 12.42 -5.59
CA ARG A 238 -1.95 13.75 -5.51
C ARG A 238 -1.27 14.74 -6.45
N LEU A 239 0.07 14.70 -6.54
CA LEU A 239 0.83 15.53 -7.46
C LEU A 239 0.51 15.23 -8.93
N HIS A 240 0.10 14.01 -9.28
CA HIS A 240 -0.36 13.71 -10.64
C HIS A 240 -1.58 14.55 -11.06
N ILE A 241 -2.43 14.98 -10.13
CA ILE A 241 -3.55 15.87 -10.46
C ILE A 241 -3.02 17.21 -10.99
N ASP A 242 -2.07 17.79 -10.27
CA ASP A 242 -1.60 19.15 -10.55
C ASP A 242 -0.55 19.14 -11.67
N LEU A 243 0.35 18.15 -11.67
CA LEU A 243 1.45 18.07 -12.62
C LEU A 243 1.07 17.41 -13.95
N ALA A 244 0.10 16.49 -13.95
CA ALA A 244 -0.29 15.77 -15.16
C ALA A 244 -1.71 16.13 -15.63
N LYS A 245 -2.72 15.97 -14.77
CA LYS A 245 -4.13 16.12 -15.20
C LYS A 245 -4.49 17.56 -15.55
N ALA A 246 -4.08 18.53 -14.73
CA ALA A 246 -4.34 19.95 -15.00
C ALA A 246 -3.66 20.41 -16.30
N GLY A 247 -2.37 20.10 -16.48
CA GLY A 247 -1.65 20.39 -17.72
C GLY A 247 -2.25 19.69 -18.94
N TYR A 248 -2.64 18.42 -18.79
CA TYR A 248 -3.31 17.70 -19.87
C TYR A 248 -4.64 18.36 -20.24
N ASN A 249 -5.44 18.78 -19.26
CA ASN A 249 -6.72 19.47 -19.45
C ASN A 249 -6.58 20.85 -20.08
N ALA A 250 -5.50 21.57 -19.77
CA ALA A 250 -5.17 22.84 -20.42
C ALA A 250 -4.63 22.68 -21.85
N SER A 251 -4.29 21.45 -22.28
CA SER A 251 -3.78 21.18 -23.62
C SER A 251 -4.91 20.90 -24.63
N ASN A 252 -4.62 21.08 -25.91
CA ASN A 252 -5.51 20.68 -27.00
C ASN A 252 -5.49 19.16 -27.30
N LYS A 253 -4.84 18.36 -26.44
CA LYS A 253 -4.69 16.90 -26.53
C LYS A 253 -3.85 16.39 -27.72
N ARG A 254 -3.26 17.26 -28.54
CA ARG A 254 -2.32 16.90 -29.62
C ARG A 254 -0.89 17.17 -29.19
N GLN A 255 0.02 16.21 -29.32
CA GLN A 255 1.40 16.36 -28.83
C GLN A 255 1.44 16.90 -27.38
N TYR A 256 0.54 16.40 -26.55
CA TYR A 256 0.20 17.00 -25.25
C TYR A 256 1.39 17.08 -24.30
N ILE A 257 2.39 16.20 -24.41
CA ILE A 257 3.60 16.23 -23.57
C ILE A 257 4.29 17.59 -23.68
N ARG A 258 4.54 18.09 -24.89
CA ARG A 258 5.19 19.39 -25.11
C ARG A 258 4.37 20.53 -24.50
N GLN A 259 3.05 20.49 -24.66
CA GLN A 259 2.14 21.50 -24.11
C GLN A 259 2.10 21.45 -22.58
N MET A 260 2.05 20.27 -21.99
CA MET A 260 2.10 20.05 -20.55
C MET A 260 3.41 20.57 -19.96
N THR A 261 4.56 20.30 -20.59
CA THR A 261 5.86 20.83 -20.14
C THR A 261 5.89 22.36 -20.17
N VAL A 262 5.37 22.98 -21.23
CA VAL A 262 5.27 24.44 -21.32
C VAL A 262 4.32 24.99 -20.25
N TRP A 263 3.18 24.33 -20.04
CA TRP A 263 2.21 24.69 -19.02
C TRP A 263 2.83 24.65 -17.63
N LEU A 264 3.51 23.56 -17.27
CA LEU A 264 4.20 23.41 -15.98
C LEU A 264 5.26 24.49 -15.77
N ARG A 265 6.08 24.76 -16.79
CA ARG A 265 7.09 25.82 -16.73
C ARG A 265 6.47 27.19 -16.43
N ARG A 266 5.31 27.49 -17.04
CA ARG A 266 4.60 28.74 -16.78
C ARG A 266 4.08 28.80 -15.35
N GLN A 267 3.49 27.72 -14.84
CA GLN A 267 3.03 27.63 -13.45
C GLN A 267 4.19 27.85 -12.46
N GLU A 268 5.32 27.19 -12.67
CA GLU A 268 6.51 27.38 -11.84
C GLU A 268 7.04 28.81 -11.88
N SER A 269 7.10 29.44 -13.07
CA SER A 269 7.57 30.82 -13.20
C SER A 269 6.67 31.81 -12.47
N VAL A 270 5.33 31.66 -12.60
CA VAL A 270 4.36 32.50 -11.89
C VAL A 270 4.48 32.31 -10.39
N HIS A 271 4.57 31.06 -9.92
CA HIS A 271 4.75 30.75 -8.50
C HIS A 271 6.03 31.37 -7.94
N LYS A 272 7.19 31.15 -8.59
CA LYS A 272 8.48 31.71 -8.19
C LYS A 272 8.45 33.24 -8.11
N PHE A 273 7.84 33.89 -9.10
CA PHE A 273 7.71 35.35 -9.09
C PHE A 273 6.76 35.84 -8.00
N GLY A 274 5.66 35.12 -7.75
CA GLY A 274 4.75 35.39 -6.64
C GLY A 274 5.44 35.31 -5.28
N THR A 275 6.24 34.27 -5.05
CA THR A 275 7.06 34.13 -3.83
C THR A 275 8.08 35.27 -3.69
N TYR A 276 8.73 35.66 -4.77
CA TYR A 276 9.65 36.80 -4.78
C TYR A 276 8.93 38.10 -4.38
N LEU A 277 7.76 38.38 -4.96
CA LEU A 277 6.98 39.57 -4.62
C LEU A 277 6.53 39.59 -3.16
N GLN A 278 6.15 38.43 -2.61
CA GLN A 278 5.77 38.31 -1.20
C GLN A 278 6.94 38.58 -0.25
N TRP A 279 8.16 38.23 -0.65
CA TRP A 279 9.37 38.58 0.10
C TRP A 279 9.79 40.04 -0.07
N ALA A 280 9.73 40.56 -1.29
CA ALA A 280 10.28 41.88 -1.65
C ALA A 280 9.34 43.05 -1.35
N VAL A 281 8.02 42.82 -1.33
CA VAL A 281 7.00 43.88 -1.22
C VAL A 281 6.20 43.70 0.07
N PRO A 282 6.44 44.54 1.11
CA PRO A 282 5.65 44.51 2.33
C PRO A 282 4.15 44.67 2.05
N GLY A 283 3.34 43.74 2.58
CA GLY A 283 1.89 43.73 2.38
C GLY A 283 1.41 43.08 1.08
N TYR A 284 2.31 42.63 0.20
CA TYR A 284 1.90 41.81 -0.95
C TYR A 284 1.53 40.39 -0.48
N VAL A 285 0.30 39.99 -0.78
CA VAL A 285 -0.17 38.61 -0.60
C VAL A 285 -0.30 38.01 -1.98
N ALA A 286 0.57 37.07 -2.31
CA ALA A 286 0.42 36.31 -3.55
C ALA A 286 -0.97 35.65 -3.54
N PRO A 287 -1.76 35.71 -4.62
CA PRO A 287 -2.99 34.94 -4.70
C PRO A 287 -2.63 33.48 -4.47
N PHE A 288 -3.11 32.90 -3.36
CA PHE A 288 -2.94 31.48 -3.11
C PHE A 288 -3.85 30.73 -4.08
N GLU A 289 -3.36 30.50 -5.30
CA GLU A 289 -3.94 29.49 -6.15
C GLU A 289 -3.45 28.13 -5.63
N ALA A 290 -4.19 27.56 -4.68
CA ALA A 290 -4.16 26.11 -4.53
C ALA A 290 -4.34 25.52 -5.94
N PRO A 291 -3.52 24.55 -6.37
CA PRO A 291 -3.67 23.99 -7.70
C PRO A 291 -5.11 23.51 -7.86
N VAL A 292 -5.78 24.07 -8.86
CA VAL A 292 -7.24 24.01 -9.05
C VAL A 292 -7.73 22.58 -8.86
N VAL A 293 -8.49 22.34 -7.78
CA VAL A 293 -9.25 21.11 -7.61
C VAL A 293 -10.45 21.16 -8.56
N VAL A 294 -10.22 20.86 -9.83
CA VAL A 294 -11.31 20.42 -10.70
C VAL A 294 -11.60 18.99 -10.28
N VAL A 295 -12.61 18.77 -9.44
CA VAL A 295 -13.19 17.44 -9.24
C VAL A 295 -13.80 17.04 -10.58
N PRO A 296 -13.21 16.09 -11.35
CA PRO A 296 -13.84 15.66 -12.57
C PRO A 296 -15.09 14.87 -12.19
N LYS A 297 -16.22 15.05 -12.89
CA LYS A 297 -17.27 14.02 -12.89
C LYS A 297 -16.60 12.71 -13.32
N GLN A 298 -16.49 11.77 -12.40
CA GLN A 298 -15.60 10.59 -12.45
C GLN A 298 -15.90 9.57 -13.58
N ASN A 299 -16.85 9.83 -14.48
CA ASN A 299 -17.36 8.80 -15.38
C ASN A 299 -16.50 8.50 -16.62
N ASN A 300 -15.33 9.12 -16.82
CA ASN A 300 -14.49 8.87 -18.02
C ASN A 300 -12.97 8.81 -17.74
N LEU A 301 -12.54 8.50 -16.52
CA LEU A 301 -11.13 8.66 -16.11
C LEU A 301 -10.18 7.52 -16.49
N LEU A 302 -10.66 6.42 -17.08
CA LEU A 302 -9.80 5.28 -17.46
C LEU A 302 -9.20 5.37 -18.87
N GLY A 303 -9.71 6.24 -19.76
CA GLY A 303 -9.06 6.50 -21.06
C GLY A 303 -7.66 7.13 -20.94
N LEU A 304 -7.30 7.60 -19.74
CA LEU A 304 -6.04 8.28 -19.42
C LEU A 304 -5.00 7.36 -18.77
N TRP A 305 -5.40 6.21 -18.25
CA TRP A 305 -4.46 5.30 -17.56
C TRP A 305 -3.52 4.59 -18.53
N GLY A 306 -4.02 4.16 -19.69
CA GLY A 306 -3.20 3.51 -20.73
C GLY A 306 -2.04 4.39 -21.24
N PRO A 307 -2.27 5.66 -21.62
CA PRO A 307 -1.19 6.56 -22.03
C PRO A 307 -0.21 6.94 -20.90
N ILE A 308 -0.69 7.11 -19.66
CA ILE A 308 0.13 7.51 -18.50
C ILE A 308 1.00 6.35 -18.01
N ALA A 309 0.48 5.12 -17.96
CA ALA A 309 1.26 3.91 -17.64
C ALA A 309 2.37 3.67 -18.67
N LYS A 310 2.09 3.94 -19.95
CA LYS A 310 3.08 3.87 -21.05
C LYS A 310 4.20 4.90 -20.89
N LEU A 311 3.91 6.05 -20.28
CA LEU A 311 4.85 7.13 -19.97
C LEU A 311 5.82 6.75 -18.82
N LEU A 312 5.36 5.97 -17.85
CA LEU A 312 6.19 5.42 -16.78
C LEU A 312 7.02 4.21 -17.24
N GLU A 313 6.56 3.45 -18.23
CA GLU A 313 7.34 2.38 -18.86
C GLU A 313 8.42 2.88 -19.83
N THR A 314 8.19 3.97 -20.57
CA THR A 314 9.19 4.54 -21.49
C THR A 314 10.35 5.21 -20.76
N SER A 315 10.14 5.75 -19.56
CA SER A 315 11.21 6.27 -18.69
C SER A 315 12.18 5.17 -18.20
N LYS A 316 11.69 3.93 -18.04
CA LYS A 316 12.53 2.77 -17.65
C LYS A 316 13.38 2.19 -18.77
N ARG A 317 13.09 2.53 -20.04
CA ARG A 317 13.89 2.13 -21.19
C ARG A 317 14.67 3.33 -21.66
N GLY A 318 15.82 3.58 -21.04
CA GLY A 318 16.73 4.67 -21.39
C GLY A 318 17.10 4.68 -22.88
N LYS A 319 16.27 5.33 -23.69
CA LYS A 319 16.62 5.77 -25.04
C LYS A 319 16.79 7.28 -24.96
N PRO A 320 17.93 7.83 -25.37
CA PRO A 320 18.06 9.26 -25.52
C PRO A 320 17.10 9.74 -26.61
N LEU A 321 16.57 10.97 -26.43
CA LEU A 321 15.74 11.67 -27.40
C LEU A 321 16.42 11.80 -28.77
#